data_AF-A0A7X7NGR4-F1
#
_entry.id   AF-A0A7X7NGR4-F1
#
_cell.length_a   1.000
_cell.length_b   1.000
_cell.length_c   1.000
_cell.angle_alpha   90.00
_cell.angle_beta   90.00
_cell.angle_gamma   90.00
#
_symmetry.space_group_name_H-M   'P 1'
#
loop_
_entity.id
_entity.type
_entity.pdbx_description
1 polymer ?
#
loop_
_entity_poly.entity_id
_entity_poly.type
_entity_poly.pdbx_seq_one_letter_code
_entity_poly.pdbx_strand_id
1 'polypeptide(L)'
;MNLTHPEKLVYSPHEYGPEVFQQPWFFEDSFPENMEKIWDEAFGFIAKNNIAPLFIGEFGISNLDNYDGKAGTWFKTFIKYMAKHLISWTFWALNPNSGDTGGILSTDWITPVQWKIDNIKELFAPLINEPVAIRNKNMNTKGVHMKPKIINGLLSVHPVTNAPGSLYLYRSNGALVRKAAGVSMQLDGVCSGVYTAVWKDNRNHSFSSPVVIERK
;
A
#
# COMPACT_ATOMS: atom_id res chain seq x y z
N MET A 1 -31.57 2.69 5.90
CA MET A 1 -31.23 1.80 4.78
C MET A 1 -30.07 0.93 5.25
N ASN A 2 -30.21 -0.40 5.21
CA ASN A 2 -29.14 -1.32 5.63
C ASN A 2 -28.60 -2.05 4.39
N LEU A 3 -27.27 -2.15 4.28
CA LEU A 3 -26.63 -2.95 3.24
C LEU A 3 -26.80 -4.44 3.54
N THR A 4 -27.06 -5.24 2.50
CA THR A 4 -27.13 -6.71 2.62
C THR A 4 -25.75 -7.38 2.70
N HIS A 5 -24.72 -6.69 2.21
CA HIS A 5 -23.32 -7.12 2.20
C HIS A 5 -22.39 -5.98 2.63
N PRO A 6 -22.43 -5.55 3.90
CA PRO A 6 -21.61 -4.44 4.39
C PRO A 6 -20.09 -4.70 4.28
N GLU A 7 -19.66 -5.97 4.24
CA GLU A 7 -18.26 -6.38 4.07
C GLU A 7 -17.67 -6.02 2.69
N LYS A 8 -18.51 -5.62 1.73
CA LYS A 8 -18.09 -5.21 0.38
C LYS A 8 -17.99 -3.69 0.23
N LEU A 9 -18.34 -2.94 1.27
CA LEU A 9 -18.33 -1.48 1.23
C LEU A 9 -16.90 -0.94 1.32
N VAL A 10 -16.60 0.02 0.44
CA VAL A 10 -15.38 0.85 0.49
C VAL A 10 -15.80 2.29 0.31
N TYR A 11 -15.33 3.19 1.17
CA TYR A 11 -15.54 4.63 1.00
C TYR A 11 -14.40 5.22 0.19
N SER A 12 -14.74 6.16 -0.71
CA SER A 12 -13.77 6.72 -1.66
C SER A 12 -13.80 8.26 -1.76
N PRO A 13 -13.22 8.98 -0.79
CA PRO A 13 -13.13 10.44 -0.86
C PRO A 13 -12.04 10.89 -1.83
N HIS A 14 -12.12 12.16 -2.26
CA HIS A 14 -11.10 12.86 -3.04
C HIS A 14 -10.55 14.01 -2.17
N GLU A 15 -9.25 14.29 -2.28
CA GLU A 15 -8.59 15.32 -1.47
C GLU A 15 -7.53 16.06 -2.31
N TYR A 16 -7.57 17.39 -2.29
CA TYR A 16 -6.71 18.23 -3.11
C TYR A 16 -6.15 19.43 -2.36
N GLY A 17 -4.96 19.86 -2.78
CA GLY A 17 -4.27 21.04 -2.27
C GLY A 17 -4.79 22.35 -2.84
N PRO A 18 -4.12 23.47 -2.51
CA PRO A 18 -4.55 24.82 -2.89
C PRO A 18 -4.54 25.09 -4.41
N GLU A 19 -3.92 24.22 -5.21
CA GLU A 19 -3.90 24.32 -6.68
C GLU A 19 -5.24 24.04 -7.33
N VAL A 20 -6.05 23.15 -6.75
CA VAL A 20 -7.40 22.87 -7.26
C VAL A 20 -8.39 23.89 -6.69
N PHE A 21 -8.32 24.15 -5.39
CA PHE A 21 -9.11 25.19 -4.76
C PHE A 21 -8.45 25.73 -3.49
N GLN A 22 -8.40 27.06 -3.36
CA GLN A 22 -7.81 27.79 -2.24
C GLN A 22 -8.74 27.79 -1.02
N GLN A 23 -8.88 26.63 -0.39
CA GLN A 23 -9.67 26.49 0.83
C GLN A 23 -9.09 27.32 1.98
N PRO A 24 -9.94 27.89 2.86
CA PRO A 24 -9.49 28.81 3.91
C PRO A 24 -8.49 28.17 4.87
N TRP A 25 -8.58 26.87 5.12
CA TRP A 25 -7.67 26.17 6.03
C TRP A 25 -6.21 26.11 5.56
N PHE A 26 -5.92 26.37 4.28
CA PHE A 26 -4.53 26.52 3.79
C PHE A 26 -3.88 27.84 4.21
N PHE A 27 -4.66 28.80 4.71
CA PHE A 27 -4.20 30.14 5.08
C PHE A 27 -4.30 30.42 6.58
N GLU A 28 -4.69 29.41 7.35
CA GLU A 28 -4.65 29.49 8.82
C GLU A 28 -3.20 29.44 9.30
N ASP A 29 -2.88 30.16 10.38
CA ASP A 29 -1.55 30.15 11.01
C ASP A 29 -1.12 28.74 11.45
N SER A 30 -2.09 27.87 11.71
CA SER A 30 -1.90 26.47 12.09
C SER A 30 -1.66 25.51 10.92
N PHE A 31 -1.56 25.99 9.68
CA PHE A 31 -1.22 25.12 8.55
C PHE A 31 0.28 24.75 8.58
N PRO A 32 0.65 23.46 8.42
CA PRO A 32 -0.20 22.30 8.08
C PRO A 32 -0.72 21.46 9.25
N GLU A 33 -0.45 21.83 10.50
CA GLU A 33 -0.84 21.07 11.69
C GLU A 33 -2.36 20.90 11.84
N ASN A 34 -3.16 21.80 11.27
CA ASN A 34 -4.62 21.70 11.23
C ASN A 34 -5.15 20.58 10.30
N MET A 35 -4.36 20.14 9.31
CA MET A 35 -4.86 19.30 8.23
C MET A 35 -5.32 17.92 8.68
N GLU A 36 -4.59 17.27 9.60
CA GLU A 36 -4.97 15.92 10.09
C GLU A 36 -6.36 15.93 10.74
N LYS A 37 -6.68 16.97 11.51
CA LYS A 37 -8.01 17.12 12.12
C LYS A 37 -9.11 17.29 11.07
N ILE A 38 -8.85 18.10 10.04
CA ILE A 38 -9.81 18.34 8.95
C ILE A 38 -10.10 17.04 8.20
N TRP A 39 -9.05 16.29 7.82
CA TRP A 39 -9.22 15.00 7.15
C TRP A 39 -9.93 13.97 8.03
N ASP A 40 -9.62 13.93 9.33
CA ASP A 40 -10.30 13.05 10.29
C ASP A 40 -11.79 13.32 10.38
N GLU A 41 -12.19 14.59 10.48
CA GLU A 41 -13.59 15.01 10.53
C GLU A 41 -14.32 14.72 9.21
N ALA A 42 -13.64 14.90 8.07
CA ALA A 42 -14.24 14.70 6.75
C ALA A 42 -14.42 13.21 6.39
N PHE A 43 -13.39 12.39 6.58
CA PHE A 43 -13.38 10.98 6.13
C PHE A 43 -12.49 10.04 6.96
N GLY A 44 -11.45 10.57 7.60
CA GLY A 44 -10.41 9.78 8.27
C GLY A 44 -10.91 8.94 9.44
N PHE A 45 -11.99 9.39 10.09
CA PHE A 45 -12.68 8.63 11.13
C PHE A 45 -13.08 7.21 10.68
N ILE A 46 -13.32 7.00 9.38
CA ILE A 46 -13.69 5.70 8.81
C ILE A 46 -12.57 4.68 9.02
N ALA A 47 -11.34 5.06 8.65
CA ALA A 47 -10.17 4.20 8.81
C ALA A 47 -9.75 4.10 10.29
N LYS A 48 -9.71 5.21 11.02
CA LYS A 48 -9.27 5.26 12.43
C LYS A 48 -10.17 4.47 13.37
N ASN A 49 -11.49 4.47 13.12
CA ASN A 49 -12.45 3.76 13.95
C ASN A 49 -12.78 2.35 13.40
N ASN A 50 -12.03 1.88 12.40
CA ASN A 50 -12.22 0.56 11.78
C ASN A 50 -13.67 0.32 11.30
N ILE A 51 -14.29 1.34 10.70
CA ILE A 51 -15.67 1.29 10.20
C ILE A 51 -15.74 0.53 8.88
N ALA A 52 -14.84 0.86 7.96
CA ALA A 52 -14.70 0.24 6.64
C ALA A 52 -13.32 0.59 6.04
N PRO A 53 -12.86 -0.10 4.98
CA PRO A 53 -11.72 0.35 4.20
C PRO A 53 -11.95 1.75 3.61
N LEU A 54 -10.90 2.56 3.61
CA LEU A 54 -10.86 3.87 2.98
C LEU A 54 -9.92 3.84 1.77
N PHE A 55 -10.39 4.37 0.65
CA PHE A 55 -9.66 4.44 -0.62
C PHE A 55 -9.65 5.87 -1.14
N ILE A 56 -8.55 6.61 -1.05
CA ILE A 56 -8.48 7.95 -1.65
C ILE A 56 -8.54 7.80 -3.17
N GLY A 57 -9.69 8.13 -3.75
CA GLY A 57 -9.91 7.98 -5.19
C GLY A 57 -9.04 8.93 -6.00
N GLU A 58 -8.79 10.12 -5.47
CA GLU A 58 -7.98 11.13 -6.13
C GLU A 58 -7.23 12.01 -5.15
N PHE A 59 -5.98 12.30 -5.49
CA PHE A 59 -5.17 13.41 -4.98
C PHE A 59 -4.06 13.72 -5.98
N GLY A 60 -3.66 14.98 -6.08
CA GLY A 60 -2.69 15.42 -7.07
C GLY A 60 -2.12 16.81 -6.78
N ILE A 61 -0.98 17.10 -7.39
CA ILE A 61 -0.24 18.38 -7.26
C ILE A 61 0.53 18.65 -8.56
N SER A 62 0.61 19.90 -9.01
CA SER A 62 1.40 20.29 -10.20
C SER A 62 2.80 20.76 -9.86
N ASN A 63 2.97 21.50 -8.76
CA ASN A 63 4.26 22.04 -8.35
C ASN A 63 4.36 22.15 -6.82
N LEU A 64 5.50 21.73 -6.26
CA LEU A 64 5.79 21.83 -4.82
C LEU A 64 5.80 23.26 -4.32
N ASP A 65 6.23 24.22 -5.14
CA ASP A 65 6.47 25.60 -4.72
C ASP A 65 5.24 26.51 -4.88
N ASN A 66 4.15 26.00 -5.46
CA ASN A 66 2.92 26.77 -5.64
C ASN A 66 2.34 27.22 -4.29
N TYR A 67 1.79 28.44 -4.28
CA TYR A 67 1.23 29.10 -3.10
C TYR A 67 2.24 29.25 -1.95
N ASP A 68 3.44 29.72 -2.27
CA ASP A 68 4.57 29.87 -1.33
C ASP A 68 4.92 28.53 -0.64
N GLY A 69 4.95 27.45 -1.43
CA GLY A 69 5.28 26.11 -0.93
C GLY A 69 4.15 25.38 -0.20
N LYS A 70 2.96 25.99 -0.03
CA LYS A 70 1.82 25.36 0.66
C LYS A 70 1.34 24.11 -0.07
N ALA A 71 1.37 24.10 -1.40
CA ALA A 71 1.02 22.91 -2.19
C ALA A 71 1.93 21.72 -1.83
N GLY A 72 3.25 21.91 -1.86
CA GLY A 72 4.20 20.86 -1.48
C GLY A 72 4.09 20.43 -0.02
N THR A 73 3.83 21.37 0.88
CA THR A 73 3.60 21.07 2.31
C THR A 73 2.33 20.24 2.51
N TRP A 74 1.21 20.58 1.86
CA TRP A 74 -0.02 19.78 1.89
C TRP A 74 0.26 18.38 1.36
N PHE A 75 0.89 18.28 0.19
CA PHE A 75 1.11 17.00 -0.51
C PHE A 75 1.91 16.00 0.33
N LYS A 76 3.03 16.46 0.90
CA LYS A 76 3.88 15.63 1.77
C LYS A 76 3.18 15.27 3.09
N THR A 77 2.39 16.18 3.63
CA THR A 77 1.62 15.94 4.86
C THR A 77 0.53 14.89 4.63
N PHE A 78 -0.17 14.98 3.50
CA PHE A 78 -1.23 14.05 3.14
C PHE A 78 -0.70 12.65 2.82
N ILE A 79 0.46 12.55 2.14
CA ILE A 79 1.19 11.28 1.96
C ILE A 79 1.48 10.62 3.32
N LYS A 80 2.05 11.36 4.27
CA LYS A 80 2.34 10.81 5.61
C LYS A 80 1.09 10.38 6.35
N TYR A 81 0.00 11.14 6.22
CA TYR A 81 -1.29 10.79 6.80
C TYR A 81 -1.84 9.47 6.25
N MET A 82 -1.84 9.29 4.92
CA MET A 82 -2.25 8.04 4.29
C MET A 82 -1.37 6.86 4.71
N ALA A 83 -0.05 7.03 4.75
CA ALA A 83 0.89 5.99 5.18
C ALA A 83 0.64 5.56 6.64
N LYS A 84 0.48 6.53 7.54
CA LYS A 84 0.21 6.31 8.98
C LYS A 84 -1.07 5.50 9.22
N HIS A 85 -2.08 5.68 8.37
CA HIS A 85 -3.39 5.07 8.54
C HIS A 85 -3.67 3.92 7.55
N LEU A 86 -2.66 3.48 6.81
CA LEU A 86 -2.76 2.37 5.84
C LEU A 86 -3.88 2.57 4.82
N ILE A 87 -4.08 3.81 4.38
CA ILE A 87 -5.15 4.18 3.45
C ILE A 87 -4.74 3.80 2.02
N SER A 88 -5.64 3.12 1.30
CA SER A 88 -5.45 2.79 -0.12
C SER A 88 -5.68 4.02 -0.99
N TRP A 89 -5.10 4.10 -2.20
CA TRP A 89 -5.16 5.33 -2.99
C TRP A 89 -4.99 5.12 -4.50
N THR A 90 -5.46 6.10 -5.27
CA THR A 90 -5.08 6.36 -6.67
C THR A 90 -4.65 7.81 -6.85
N PHE A 91 -3.57 8.04 -7.59
CA PHE A 91 -3.05 9.38 -7.85
C PHE A 91 -3.75 9.99 -9.05
N TRP A 92 -4.17 11.24 -8.92
CA TRP A 92 -4.67 12.06 -10.01
C TRP A 92 -3.53 12.90 -10.61
N ALA A 93 -3.07 12.63 -11.82
CA ALA A 93 -3.46 11.54 -12.72
C ALA A 93 -2.22 10.92 -13.37
N LEU A 94 -2.41 9.89 -14.20
CA LEU A 94 -1.36 9.47 -15.12
C LEU A 94 -1.09 10.57 -16.16
N ASN A 95 -2.16 11.17 -16.67
CA ASN A 95 -2.17 12.08 -17.80
C ASN A 95 -1.50 13.42 -17.47
N PRO A 96 -0.62 13.96 -18.34
CA PRO A 96 0.06 15.24 -18.11
C PRO A 96 -0.86 16.46 -18.27
N ASN A 97 -2.02 16.30 -18.91
CA ASN A 97 -2.87 17.40 -19.35
C ASN A 97 -4.02 17.73 -18.38
N SER A 98 -3.95 17.33 -17.11
CA SER A 98 -4.79 17.93 -16.07
C SER A 98 -4.28 19.36 -15.81
N GLY A 99 -5.13 20.37 -15.99
CA GLY A 99 -4.70 21.77 -16.02
C GLY A 99 -4.16 22.31 -14.69
N ASP A 100 -4.67 21.80 -13.59
CA ASP A 100 -4.40 22.21 -12.20
C ASP A 100 -3.34 21.36 -11.50
N THR A 101 -3.27 20.06 -11.81
CA THR A 101 -2.38 19.10 -11.15
C THR A 101 -1.27 18.56 -12.06
N GLY A 102 -1.42 18.67 -13.39
CA GLY A 102 -0.69 17.82 -14.32
C GLY A 102 -0.87 16.33 -13.99
N GLY A 103 0.15 15.51 -14.28
CA GLY A 103 0.12 14.08 -13.96
C GLY A 103 1.48 13.50 -13.60
N ILE A 104 1.52 12.17 -13.51
CA ILE A 104 2.74 11.37 -13.34
C ILE A 104 3.59 11.40 -14.59
N LEU A 105 2.99 11.47 -15.79
CA LEU A 105 3.74 11.68 -17.03
C LEU A 105 4.00 13.16 -17.27
N SER A 106 5.10 13.46 -17.95
CA SER A 106 5.41 14.76 -18.53
C SER A 106 4.60 14.98 -19.81
N THR A 107 4.66 16.20 -20.36
CA THR A 107 3.87 16.59 -21.55
C THR A 107 4.21 15.80 -22.82
N ASP A 108 5.31 15.05 -22.83
CA ASP A 108 5.66 14.12 -23.90
C ASP A 108 4.88 12.78 -23.84
N TRP A 109 4.05 12.57 -22.81
CA TRP A 109 3.28 11.35 -22.55
C TRP A 109 4.12 10.08 -22.36
N ILE A 110 5.42 10.23 -22.13
CA ILE A 110 6.37 9.11 -22.03
C ILE A 110 7.17 9.22 -20.72
N THR A 111 7.68 10.40 -20.40
CA THR A 111 8.66 10.58 -19.34
C THR A 111 7.97 10.80 -17.99
N PRO A 112 8.19 9.96 -16.96
CA PRO A 112 7.66 10.21 -15.62
C PRO A 112 8.24 11.48 -14.97
N VAL A 113 7.39 12.24 -14.28
CA VAL A 113 7.78 13.37 -13.43
C VAL A 113 8.41 12.81 -12.15
N GLN A 114 9.75 12.71 -12.15
CA GLN A 114 10.48 11.95 -11.15
C GLN A 114 10.22 12.42 -9.71
N TRP A 115 10.11 13.73 -9.47
CA TRP A 115 9.87 14.25 -8.12
C TRP A 115 8.49 13.83 -7.56
N LYS A 116 7.46 13.67 -8.40
CA LYS A 116 6.15 13.17 -7.96
C LYS A 116 6.29 11.72 -7.52
N ILE A 117 6.92 10.90 -8.37
CA ILE A 117 7.22 9.49 -8.11
C ILE A 117 8.01 9.35 -6.79
N ASP A 118 9.04 10.16 -6.58
CA ASP A 118 9.88 10.08 -5.38
C ASP A 118 9.12 10.37 -4.08
N ASN A 119 8.14 11.28 -4.10
CA ASN A 119 7.32 11.56 -2.93
C ASN A 119 6.27 10.47 -2.67
N ILE A 120 5.60 9.94 -3.70
CA ILE A 120 4.55 8.92 -3.52
C ILE A 120 5.09 7.50 -3.30
N LYS A 121 6.38 7.25 -3.52
CA LYS A 121 7.03 5.95 -3.27
C LYS A 121 6.83 5.44 -1.84
N GLU A 122 6.67 6.34 -0.86
CA GLU A 122 6.36 5.96 0.53
C GLU A 122 5.02 5.21 0.64
N LEU A 123 4.07 5.53 -0.23
CA LEU A 123 2.76 4.91 -0.26
C LEU A 123 2.69 3.66 -1.15
N PHE A 124 3.78 3.32 -1.85
CA PHE A 124 3.76 2.16 -2.73
C PHE A 124 3.48 0.93 -1.89
N ALA A 125 2.35 0.29 -2.22
CA ALA A 125 2.12 -1.07 -1.77
C ALA A 125 3.32 -1.91 -2.20
N PRO A 126 3.64 -2.96 -1.43
CA PRO A 126 4.47 -4.03 -1.95
C PRO A 126 4.08 -4.36 -3.38
N LEU A 127 5.05 -4.58 -4.24
CA LEU A 127 4.76 -5.28 -5.48
C LEU A 127 4.06 -6.58 -5.07
N ILE A 128 2.77 -6.67 -5.39
CA ILE A 128 2.11 -7.97 -5.53
C ILE A 128 3.01 -8.65 -6.53
N ASN A 129 3.76 -9.68 -6.10
CA ASN A 129 4.86 -10.29 -6.86
C ASN A 129 4.66 -10.06 -8.36
N GLU A 130 5.63 -9.44 -9.05
CA GLU A 130 5.74 -9.49 -10.50
C GLU A 130 5.14 -10.82 -10.98
N PRO A 131 4.18 -10.85 -11.95
CA PRO A 131 3.73 -12.12 -12.51
C PRO A 131 4.99 -12.83 -12.90
N VAL A 132 5.36 -13.87 -12.15
CA VAL A 132 6.75 -14.29 -12.16
C VAL A 132 7.00 -14.69 -13.59
N ALA A 133 7.84 -13.93 -14.28
CA ALA A 133 8.46 -14.37 -15.49
C ALA A 133 9.46 -15.46 -15.07
N ILE A 134 8.93 -16.56 -14.54
CA ILE A 134 9.52 -17.88 -14.62
C ILE A 134 9.48 -18.19 -16.11
N ARG A 135 10.46 -17.65 -16.84
CA ARG A 135 11.17 -18.46 -17.82
C ARG A 135 11.97 -19.51 -17.03
N ASN A 136 11.29 -20.43 -16.36
CA ASN A 136 11.76 -21.80 -16.24
C ASN A 136 10.68 -22.66 -16.87
N LYS A 137 10.97 -23.13 -18.08
CA LYS A 137 10.37 -24.35 -18.59
C LYS A 137 10.46 -25.39 -17.47
N ASN A 138 9.31 -25.92 -17.03
CA ASN A 138 9.11 -26.97 -16.02
C ASN A 138 8.72 -26.53 -14.60
N MET A 139 7.72 -25.65 -14.42
CA MET A 139 6.96 -25.61 -13.16
C MET A 139 5.47 -25.86 -13.43
N ASN A 140 5.04 -27.09 -13.17
CA ASN A 140 3.61 -27.49 -13.16
C ASN A 140 2.98 -27.01 -11.84
N THR A 141 2.67 -25.72 -11.71
CA THR A 141 1.94 -25.19 -10.54
C THR A 141 0.59 -24.63 -10.98
N LYS A 142 -0.38 -25.53 -11.24
CA LYS A 142 -1.79 -25.15 -11.36
C LYS A 142 -2.34 -24.81 -9.96
N GLY A 143 -2.63 -23.54 -9.70
CA GLY A 143 -3.78 -23.08 -8.91
C GLY A 143 -3.91 -23.46 -7.42
N VAL A 144 -2.90 -24.04 -6.76
CA VAL A 144 -3.02 -24.35 -5.32
C VAL A 144 -2.52 -23.19 -4.46
N HIS A 145 -3.46 -22.51 -3.79
CA HIS A 145 -3.16 -21.42 -2.88
C HIS A 145 -2.78 -21.93 -1.48
N MET A 146 -1.60 -21.53 -1.01
CA MET A 146 -1.19 -21.70 0.39
C MET A 146 -1.89 -20.61 1.24
N LYS A 147 -2.55 -21.01 2.33
CA LYS A 147 -3.21 -20.10 3.27
C LYS A 147 -2.37 -19.92 4.54
N PRO A 148 -1.57 -18.85 4.67
CA PRO A 148 -0.83 -18.56 5.88
C PRO A 148 -1.79 -18.21 7.02
N LYS A 149 -1.43 -18.58 8.24
CA LYS A 149 -2.11 -18.20 9.49
C LYS A 149 -1.07 -17.69 10.47
N ILE A 150 -1.41 -16.62 11.20
CA ILE A 150 -0.61 -16.12 12.32
C ILE A 150 -1.42 -16.26 13.59
N ILE A 151 -0.88 -17.02 14.56
CA ILE A 151 -1.47 -17.19 15.89
C ILE A 151 -0.34 -17.01 16.90
N ASN A 152 -0.50 -16.06 17.83
CA ASN A 152 0.48 -15.78 18.90
C ASN A 152 1.92 -15.61 18.37
N GLY A 153 2.10 -14.85 17.29
CA GLY A 153 3.41 -14.60 16.68
C GLY A 153 3.99 -15.75 15.85
N LEU A 154 3.32 -16.91 15.81
CA LEU A 154 3.71 -18.04 14.97
C LEU A 154 3.02 -17.94 13.61
N LEU A 155 3.80 -17.76 12.56
CA LEU A 155 3.34 -17.96 11.18
C LEU A 155 3.37 -19.45 10.86
N SER A 156 2.24 -19.99 10.40
CA SER A 156 2.11 -21.36 9.92
C SER A 156 1.45 -21.41 8.55
N VAL A 157 1.86 -22.41 7.76
CA VAL A 157 1.25 -22.73 6.46
C VAL A 157 0.83 -24.20 6.45
N HIS A 158 -0.21 -24.51 5.68
CA HIS A 158 -0.51 -25.90 5.34
C HIS A 158 0.21 -26.23 4.03
N PRO A 159 1.19 -27.14 4.05
CA PRO A 159 1.93 -27.49 2.85
C PRO A 159 1.00 -28.19 1.85
N VAL A 160 1.18 -27.87 0.58
CA VAL A 160 0.40 -28.46 -0.52
C VAL A 160 0.87 -29.88 -0.85
N THR A 161 2.10 -30.22 -0.46
CA THR A 161 2.69 -31.54 -0.67
C THR A 161 3.09 -32.17 0.66
N ASN A 162 3.15 -33.50 0.70
CA ASN A 162 3.61 -34.25 1.88
C ASN A 162 5.14 -34.31 1.99
N ALA A 163 5.86 -33.66 1.06
CA ALA A 163 7.32 -33.64 1.10
C ALA A 163 7.81 -32.65 2.18
N PRO A 164 8.93 -32.96 2.87
CA PRO A 164 9.58 -31.98 3.72
C PRO A 164 9.99 -30.75 2.90
N GLY A 165 10.11 -29.62 3.59
CA GLY A 165 10.36 -28.33 2.97
C GLY A 165 10.82 -27.27 3.95
N SER A 166 10.89 -26.03 3.46
CA SER A 166 11.23 -24.85 4.26
C SER A 166 10.27 -23.72 3.97
N LEU A 167 9.95 -22.96 5.02
CA LEU A 167 9.19 -21.72 4.95
C LEU A 167 10.13 -20.53 4.94
N TYR A 168 9.84 -19.57 4.08
CA TYR A 168 10.59 -18.34 3.89
C TYR A 168 9.63 -17.15 4.03
N LEU A 169 10.12 -16.07 4.60
CA LEU A 169 9.40 -14.81 4.72
C LEU A 169 10.22 -13.73 4.01
N TYR A 170 9.62 -13.08 3.03
CA TYR A 170 10.24 -12.01 2.26
C TYR A 170 9.55 -10.67 2.51
N ARG A 171 10.32 -9.59 2.50
CA ARG A 171 9.77 -8.24 2.38
C ARG A 171 9.22 -8.02 0.98
N SER A 172 8.42 -6.97 0.86
CA SER A 172 7.92 -6.43 -0.39
C SER A 172 8.97 -6.19 -1.48
N ASN A 173 10.17 -5.79 -1.09
CA ASN A 173 11.29 -5.55 -2.00
C ASN A 173 12.09 -6.83 -2.35
N GLY A 174 11.58 -8.02 -1.99
CA GLY A 174 12.24 -9.30 -2.24
C GLY A 174 13.34 -9.68 -1.24
N ALA A 175 13.65 -8.83 -0.25
CA ALA A 175 14.65 -9.15 0.76
C ALA A 175 14.17 -10.28 1.68
N LEU A 176 15.00 -11.31 1.88
CA LEU A 176 14.71 -12.39 2.82
C LEU A 176 14.74 -11.86 4.26
N VAL A 177 13.64 -12.02 4.99
CA VAL A 177 13.51 -11.65 6.41
C VAL A 177 13.88 -12.83 7.28
N ARG A 178 13.35 -14.01 6.96
CA ARG A 178 13.49 -15.20 7.79
C ARG A 178 13.30 -16.47 6.98
N LYS A 179 14.00 -17.53 7.41
CA LYS A 179 13.84 -18.90 6.90
C LYS A 179 13.68 -19.84 8.10
N ALA A 180 12.79 -20.82 7.97
CA ALA A 180 12.64 -21.91 8.92
C ALA A 180 12.46 -23.24 8.17
N ALA A 181 12.97 -24.33 8.74
CA ALA A 181 12.64 -25.67 8.26
C ALA A 181 11.19 -26.00 8.61
N GLY A 182 10.52 -26.77 7.75
CA GLY A 182 9.13 -27.16 7.94
C GLY A 182 8.14 -26.09 7.46
N VAL A 183 7.04 -25.95 8.19
CA VAL A 183 5.82 -25.24 7.76
C VAL A 183 5.44 -24.08 8.66
N SER A 184 6.27 -23.78 9.66
CA SER A 184 6.00 -22.73 10.63
C SER A 184 7.27 -21.95 10.97
N MET A 185 7.13 -20.68 11.35
CA MET A 185 8.22 -19.87 11.89
C MET A 185 7.72 -18.89 12.93
N GLN A 186 8.54 -18.63 13.95
CA GLN A 186 8.29 -17.54 14.88
C GLN A 186 8.66 -16.20 14.26
N LEU A 187 7.80 -15.21 14.46
CA LEU A 187 7.93 -13.85 13.93
C LEU A 187 8.55 -12.88 14.95
N ASP A 188 9.17 -13.37 16.02
CA ASP A 188 9.83 -12.54 17.02
C ASP A 188 10.87 -11.61 16.37
N GLY A 189 10.73 -10.31 16.62
CA GLY A 189 11.59 -9.27 16.04
C GLY A 189 11.27 -8.88 14.60
N VAL A 190 10.26 -9.47 13.95
CA VAL A 190 9.74 -9.01 12.66
C VAL A 190 8.85 -7.79 12.90
N CYS A 191 9.07 -6.70 12.16
CA CYS A 191 8.26 -5.48 12.27
C CYS A 191 6.87 -5.68 11.67
N SER A 192 5.88 -4.89 12.12
CA SER A 192 4.56 -4.86 11.47
C SER A 192 4.72 -4.49 9.99
N GLY A 193 3.90 -5.09 9.12
CA GLY A 193 3.92 -4.81 7.69
C GLY A 193 3.41 -5.97 6.84
N VAL A 194 3.50 -5.79 5.53
CA VAL A 194 3.10 -6.79 4.54
C VAL A 194 4.32 -7.55 4.03
N TYR A 195 4.21 -8.87 4.03
CA TYR A 195 5.27 -9.80 3.65
C TYR A 195 4.74 -10.86 2.68
N THR A 196 5.66 -11.58 2.05
CA THR A 196 5.34 -12.77 1.25
C THR A 196 5.85 -14.01 1.96
N ALA A 197 4.95 -14.89 2.37
CA ALA A 197 5.29 -16.22 2.85
C ALA A 197 5.49 -17.15 1.64
N VAL A 198 6.60 -17.88 1.60
CA VAL A 198 6.91 -18.85 0.53
C VAL A 198 7.28 -20.18 1.16
N TRP A 199 6.58 -21.25 0.82
CA TRP A 199 6.96 -22.60 1.20
C TRP A 199 7.52 -23.35 0.00
N LYS A 200 8.68 -23.98 0.18
CA LYS A 200 9.35 -24.79 -0.85
C LYS A 200 9.56 -26.20 -0.37
N ASP A 201 9.12 -27.17 -1.16
CA ASP A 201 9.42 -28.58 -0.89
C ASP A 201 10.80 -28.98 -1.44
N ASN A 202 11.33 -30.11 -0.97
CA ASN A 202 12.65 -30.60 -1.38
C ASN A 202 12.71 -31.06 -2.85
N ARG A 203 11.59 -31.00 -3.59
CA ARG A 203 11.48 -31.31 -5.02
C ARG A 203 11.32 -30.04 -5.86
N ASN A 204 11.62 -28.88 -5.28
CA ASN A 204 11.53 -27.55 -5.88
C ASN A 204 10.11 -27.09 -6.26
N HIS A 205 9.05 -27.68 -5.70
CA HIS A 205 7.75 -27.03 -5.76
C HIS A 205 7.74 -25.84 -4.82
N SER A 206 7.16 -24.73 -5.26
CA SER A 206 7.11 -23.47 -4.51
C SER A 206 5.69 -22.93 -4.48
N PHE A 207 5.25 -22.50 -3.30
CA PHE A 207 3.93 -21.93 -3.06
C PHE A 207 4.08 -20.63 -2.28
N SER A 208 3.49 -19.54 -2.76
CA SER A 208 3.59 -18.23 -2.13
C SER A 208 2.23 -17.64 -1.82
N SER A 209 2.19 -16.78 -0.80
CA SER A 209 0.98 -16.06 -0.39
C SER A 209 1.36 -14.80 0.39
N PRO A 210 0.65 -13.67 0.20
CA PRO A 210 0.84 -12.50 1.04
C PRO A 210 0.43 -12.81 2.49
N VAL A 211 1.12 -12.18 3.44
CA VAL A 211 0.80 -12.24 4.85
C VAL A 211 1.00 -10.88 5.50
N VAL A 212 0.01 -10.43 6.26
CA VAL A 212 0.10 -9.20 7.06
C VAL A 212 0.55 -9.60 8.47
N ILE A 213 1.62 -8.97 8.96
CA ILE A 213 2.10 -9.13 10.32
C ILE A 213 1.73 -7.87 11.07
N GLU A 214 0.93 -8.00 12.12
CA GLU A 214 0.56 -6.92 13.03
C GLU A 214 1.13 -7.25 14.41
N ARG A 215 1.91 -6.32 14.99
CA ARG A 215 2.20 -6.40 16.42
C ARG A 215 0.94 -6.09 17.20
N LYS A 216 0.67 -6.92 18.20
CA LYS A 216 -0.19 -6.57 19.32
C LYS A 216 0.61 -5.76 20.34
#